data_AF-A0A284S3Z3-F1
#
_entry.id   AF-A0A284S3Z3-F1
#
_cell.length_a   1.000
_cell.length_b   1.000
_cell.length_c   1.000
_cell.angle_alpha   90.00
_cell.angle_beta   90.00
_cell.angle_gamma   90.00
#
_symmetry.space_group_name_H-M   'P 1'
#
loop_
_entity.id
_entity.type
_entity.pdbx_description
1 polymer ?
#
loop_
_entity_poly.entity_id
_entity_poly.type
_entity_poly.pdbx_seq_one_letter_code
_entity_poly.pdbx_strand_id
1 'polypeptide(L)'
;MDDRLDAALSVYKQVFDEFYAWEQDDTRTYIQYLTADAQSDDGEPWGDDFFKVDDHLSSMMAEDDDNDDRSFLIRSFDLDGSIRDHYEVPCVEIQVRIPLEFQHPLKYEMCTPDSRNGQSTSFDSDEVLCFIPYADDEAFPLEEFLNPENLKPFRNFAWQTEGFKDPDVDVIELEVARRLHYGELRLSLSTIDTLGILHSKVGAPGPSNLLWEAAQRDILFWPGSALTDLPTLSLGRLSDKDDIHHDIKLSNSRFCSHINCLVVNCRVHSYMVPPREVSKPSFTKTGFKLKDGEPCGELCFRSFDETQDGVMEGVHWDDPDDVEFLESVLKIDADMSPCALAVICRKPCLEVFIYRTRMFPDERILKEQIIEEKRRHGPLLFGKWFFS
;
A
#
# COMPACT_ATOMS: atom_id res chain seq x y z
N MET A 1 -12.46 22.11 25.86
CA MET A 1 -11.60 21.15 25.13
C MET A 1 -12.03 19.75 25.52
N ASP A 2 -12.27 19.49 26.81
CA ASP A 2 -12.96 18.30 27.35
C ASP A 2 -14.22 17.90 26.59
N ASP A 3 -15.23 18.78 26.48
CA ASP A 3 -16.51 18.40 25.86
C ASP A 3 -16.40 17.85 24.43
N ARG A 4 -15.39 18.30 23.66
CA ARG A 4 -15.15 17.82 22.29
C ARG A 4 -14.40 16.49 22.27
N LEU A 5 -13.49 16.29 23.22
CA LEU A 5 -12.77 15.04 23.39
C LEU A 5 -13.73 13.95 23.86
N ASP A 6 -14.58 14.25 24.84
CA ASP A 6 -15.59 13.34 25.36
C ASP A 6 -16.61 12.94 24.29
N ALA A 7 -17.07 13.90 23.49
CA ALA A 7 -17.94 13.62 22.36
C ALA A 7 -17.25 12.72 21.30
N ALA A 8 -15.98 12.96 21.01
CA ALA A 8 -15.24 12.15 20.05
C ALA A 8 -14.95 10.72 20.57
N LEU A 9 -14.65 10.57 21.86
CA LEU A 9 -14.51 9.26 22.52
C LEU A 9 -15.84 8.49 22.54
N SER A 10 -16.96 9.19 22.71
CA SER A 10 -18.29 8.59 22.61
C SER A 10 -18.53 8.00 21.21
N VAL A 11 -18.20 8.76 20.15
CA VAL A 11 -18.29 8.26 18.77
C VAL A 11 -17.38 7.06 18.56
N TYR A 12 -16.13 7.11 19.06
CA TYR A 12 -15.21 5.98 18.97
C TYR A 12 -15.80 4.72 19.60
N LYS A 13 -16.29 4.83 20.84
CA LYS A 13 -16.89 3.72 21.57
C LYS A 13 -18.11 3.15 20.85
N GLN A 14 -18.97 4.02 20.32
CA GLN A 14 -20.13 3.59 19.56
C GLN A 14 -19.72 2.76 18.33
N VAL A 15 -18.76 3.24 17.54
CA VAL A 15 -18.28 2.52 16.35
C VAL A 15 -17.65 1.18 16.75
N PHE A 16 -16.86 1.17 17.83
CA PHE A 16 -16.26 -0.05 18.38
C PHE A 16 -17.33 -1.10 18.76
N ASP A 17 -18.35 -0.69 19.52
CA ASP A 17 -19.42 -1.59 19.96
C ASP A 17 -20.25 -2.10 18.76
N GLU A 18 -20.52 -1.24 17.76
CA GLU A 18 -21.23 -1.62 16.54
C GLU A 18 -20.42 -2.61 15.67
N PHE A 19 -19.10 -2.43 15.57
CA PHE A 19 -18.22 -3.30 14.79
C PHE A 19 -18.19 -4.72 15.38
N TYR A 20 -17.89 -4.85 16.67
CA TYR A 20 -17.78 -6.15 17.32
C TYR A 20 -19.13 -6.86 17.49
N ALA A 21 -20.25 -6.13 17.53
CA ALA A 21 -21.57 -6.73 17.45
C ALA A 21 -21.82 -7.37 16.07
N TRP A 22 -21.39 -6.72 14.99
CA TRP A 22 -21.49 -7.26 13.63
C TRP A 22 -20.52 -8.42 13.38
N GLU A 23 -19.26 -8.29 13.76
CA GLU A 23 -18.20 -9.28 13.50
C GLU A 23 -18.57 -10.67 14.04
N GLN A 24 -19.19 -10.73 15.22
CA GLN A 24 -19.64 -12.00 15.82
C GLN A 24 -20.69 -12.72 14.97
N ASP A 25 -21.65 -11.95 14.42
CA ASP A 25 -22.73 -12.52 13.61
C ASP A 25 -22.23 -12.88 12.20
N ASP A 26 -21.35 -12.05 11.62
CA ASP A 26 -20.72 -12.32 10.32
C ASP A 26 -19.83 -13.56 10.37
N THR A 27 -18.95 -13.65 11.37
CA THR A 27 -18.09 -14.81 11.60
C THR A 27 -18.90 -16.08 11.83
N ARG A 28 -19.97 -16.02 12.63
CA ARG A 28 -20.87 -17.17 12.83
C ARG A 28 -21.49 -17.63 11.51
N THR A 29 -21.94 -16.69 10.69
CA THR A 29 -22.53 -16.97 9.38
C THR A 29 -21.49 -17.59 8.44
N TYR A 30 -20.26 -17.08 8.43
CA TYR A 30 -19.18 -17.62 7.61
C TYR A 30 -18.78 -19.04 8.02
N ILE A 31 -18.69 -19.31 9.32
CA ILE A 31 -18.45 -20.67 9.84
C ILE A 31 -19.58 -21.61 9.42
N GLN A 32 -20.84 -21.16 9.45
CA GLN A 32 -21.98 -21.96 8.98
C GLN A 32 -21.87 -22.27 7.48
N TYR A 33 -21.45 -21.32 6.64
CA TYR A 33 -21.22 -21.57 5.21
C TYR A 33 -20.06 -22.55 4.94
N LEU A 34 -19.04 -22.55 5.79
CA LEU A 34 -17.92 -23.50 5.70
C LEU A 34 -18.27 -24.88 6.26
N THR A 35 -19.35 -24.99 7.04
CA THR A 35 -19.84 -26.26 7.56
C THR A 35 -20.55 -26.97 6.40
N ALA A 36 -19.98 -28.08 5.93
CA ALA A 36 -20.61 -28.87 4.87
C ALA A 36 -22.07 -29.20 5.26
N ASP A 37 -23.00 -28.90 4.34
CA ASP A 37 -24.42 -29.19 4.52
C ASP A 37 -24.58 -30.72 4.60
N ALA A 38 -24.64 -31.25 5.82
CA ALA A 38 -24.82 -32.68 6.06
C ALA A 38 -26.22 -33.18 5.63
N GLN A 39 -27.06 -32.31 5.04
CA GLN A 39 -28.49 -32.55 4.80
C GLN A 39 -28.94 -32.51 3.32
N SER A 40 -28.04 -32.51 2.34
CA SER A 40 -28.44 -32.76 0.94
C SER A 40 -27.68 -33.94 0.34
N ASP A 41 -27.85 -35.10 0.97
CA ASP A 41 -27.70 -36.37 0.29
C ASP A 41 -28.95 -37.22 0.58
N ASP A 42 -30.11 -36.73 0.15
CA ASP A 42 -31.04 -37.56 -0.61
C ASP A 42 -30.36 -38.00 -1.90
N GLY A 43 -29.24 -38.72 -1.74
CA GLY A 43 -28.56 -39.40 -2.80
C GLY A 43 -29.57 -40.35 -3.41
N GLU A 44 -29.99 -40.05 -4.63
CA GLU A 44 -30.23 -41.15 -5.55
C GLU A 44 -29.00 -42.05 -5.40
N PRO A 45 -29.18 -43.34 -5.05
CA PRO A 45 -28.06 -44.24 -4.92
C PRO A 45 -27.28 -44.10 -6.21
N TRP A 46 -26.03 -43.63 -6.11
CA TRP A 46 -25.11 -43.47 -7.22
C TRP A 46 -25.33 -44.66 -8.13
N GLY A 47 -25.99 -44.44 -9.27
CA GLY A 47 -26.54 -45.56 -10.03
C GLY A 47 -25.46 -46.61 -10.21
N ASP A 48 -25.83 -47.89 -10.11
CA ASP A 48 -24.94 -49.06 -10.23
C ASP A 48 -23.99 -49.00 -11.46
N ASP A 49 -24.20 -48.04 -12.37
CA ASP A 49 -23.34 -47.68 -13.49
C ASP A 49 -22.01 -46.98 -13.13
N PHE A 50 -21.84 -46.31 -11.97
CA PHE A 50 -20.57 -45.63 -11.65
C PHE A 50 -19.46 -46.61 -11.21
N PHE A 51 -19.85 -47.79 -10.72
CA PHE A 51 -18.95 -48.89 -10.34
C PHE A 51 -18.96 -50.05 -11.33
N LYS A 52 -19.38 -49.83 -12.59
CA LYS A 52 -19.09 -50.79 -13.65
C LYS A 52 -17.59 -50.79 -13.92
N VAL A 53 -16.88 -51.55 -13.10
CA VAL A 53 -15.54 -52.06 -13.37
C VAL A 53 -15.63 -52.67 -14.76
N ASP A 54 -14.92 -52.08 -15.72
CA ASP A 54 -14.82 -52.57 -17.08
C ASP A 54 -14.54 -54.08 -17.05
N ASP A 55 -15.28 -54.91 -17.80
CA ASP A 55 -15.13 -56.37 -17.80
C ASP A 55 -13.67 -56.79 -18.11
N HIS A 56 -12.89 -55.89 -18.70
CA HIS A 56 -11.45 -56.04 -18.91
C HIS A 56 -10.59 -56.05 -17.63
N LEU A 57 -11.00 -55.37 -16.56
CA LEU A 57 -10.29 -55.36 -15.28
C LEU A 57 -10.55 -56.65 -14.48
N SER A 58 -11.76 -57.22 -14.56
CA SER A 58 -12.07 -58.51 -13.92
C SER A 58 -11.25 -59.67 -14.49
N SER A 59 -10.84 -59.61 -15.76
CA SER A 59 -9.97 -60.63 -16.37
C SER A 59 -8.50 -60.55 -15.92
N MET A 60 -8.07 -59.45 -15.29
CA MET A 60 -6.68 -59.26 -14.81
C MET A 60 -6.53 -59.57 -13.32
N MET A 61 -7.62 -59.83 -12.61
CA MET A 61 -7.63 -60.31 -11.24
C MET A 61 -7.31 -61.82 -11.23
N ALA A 62 -6.03 -62.15 -11.34
CA ALA A 62 -5.57 -63.50 -11.03
C ALA A 62 -5.84 -63.78 -9.54
N GLU A 63 -6.42 -64.94 -9.29
CA GLU A 63 -6.79 -65.48 -7.98
C GLU A 63 -5.55 -65.60 -7.08
N ASP A 64 -5.25 -64.56 -6.29
CA ASP A 64 -4.41 -64.69 -5.09
C ASP A 64 -5.33 -64.87 -3.89
N ASP A 65 -5.34 -66.12 -3.40
CA ASP A 65 -6.16 -66.67 -2.31
C ASP A 65 -5.56 -66.33 -0.93
N ASP A 66 -5.26 -65.05 -0.68
CA ASP A 66 -4.92 -64.55 0.65
C ASP A 66 -6.10 -63.70 1.16
N ASN A 67 -7.11 -64.40 1.67
CA ASN A 67 -8.27 -63.81 2.31
C ASN A 67 -7.85 -63.19 3.66
N ASP A 68 -7.36 -61.96 3.62
CA ASP A 68 -7.12 -61.14 4.80
C ASP A 68 -8.50 -60.82 5.45
N ASP A 69 -8.75 -61.32 6.67
CA ASP A 69 -10.00 -61.17 7.46
C ASP A 69 -10.31 -59.71 7.89
N ARG A 70 -9.88 -58.73 7.11
CA ARG A 70 -10.10 -57.31 7.40
C ARG A 70 -11.45 -56.91 6.82
N SER A 71 -12.35 -56.45 7.68
CA SER A 71 -13.62 -55.82 7.30
C SER A 71 -13.66 -54.41 7.89
N PHE A 72 -14.36 -53.48 7.22
CA PHE A 72 -14.73 -52.21 7.85
C PHE A 72 -16.22 -52.23 8.19
N LEU A 73 -16.53 -51.73 9.38
CA LEU A 73 -17.90 -51.55 9.83
C LEU A 73 -18.37 -50.15 9.46
N ILE A 74 -19.28 -50.06 8.50
CA ILE A 74 -19.96 -48.82 8.16
C ILE A 74 -21.15 -48.68 9.10
N ARG A 75 -21.23 -47.56 9.82
CA ARG A 75 -22.39 -47.18 10.65
C ARG A 75 -22.97 -45.88 10.12
N SER A 76 -24.25 -45.89 9.80
CA SER A 76 -25.00 -44.66 9.55
C SER A 76 -25.61 -44.17 10.87
N PHE A 77 -25.63 -42.86 11.06
CA PHE A 77 -26.20 -42.24 12.25
C PHE A 77 -27.33 -41.29 11.84
N ASP A 78 -28.41 -41.26 12.62
CA ASP A 78 -29.44 -40.22 12.54
C ASP A 78 -28.92 -38.91 13.15
N LEU A 79 -29.63 -37.80 12.90
CA LEU A 79 -29.26 -36.44 13.34
C LEU A 79 -29.14 -36.30 14.87
N ASP A 80 -29.72 -37.22 15.63
CA ASP A 80 -29.62 -37.28 17.10
C ASP A 80 -28.44 -38.13 17.60
N GLY A 81 -27.61 -38.65 16.68
CA GLY A 81 -26.45 -39.50 16.96
C GLY A 81 -26.80 -40.96 17.22
N SER A 82 -28.05 -41.38 17.04
CA SER A 82 -28.43 -42.79 17.12
C SER A 82 -28.01 -43.55 15.86
N ILE A 83 -27.61 -44.82 15.99
CA ILE A 83 -27.18 -45.64 14.84
C ILE A 83 -28.42 -46.07 14.07
N ARG A 84 -28.52 -45.67 12.79
CA ARG A 84 -29.62 -46.00 11.89
C ARG A 84 -29.43 -47.40 11.31
N ASP A 85 -28.28 -47.66 10.70
CA ASP A 85 -27.91 -48.95 10.11
C ASP A 85 -26.43 -49.27 10.35
N HIS A 86 -26.07 -50.55 10.24
CA HIS A 86 -24.68 -50.96 10.15
C HIS A 86 -24.50 -52.08 9.12
N TYR A 87 -23.42 -51.98 8.34
CA TYR A 87 -23.04 -52.98 7.35
C TYR A 87 -21.56 -53.29 7.52
N GLU A 88 -21.23 -54.57 7.51
CA GLU A 88 -19.86 -55.04 7.52
C GLU A 88 -19.44 -55.31 6.08
N VAL A 89 -18.48 -54.53 5.59
CA VAL A 89 -18.00 -54.63 4.22
C VAL A 89 -16.65 -55.36 4.25
N PRO A 90 -16.55 -56.56 3.66
CA PRO A 90 -15.28 -57.27 3.57
C PRO A 90 -14.32 -56.49 2.67
N CYS A 91 -13.08 -56.31 3.12
CA CYS A 91 -12.06 -55.61 2.36
C CYS A 91 -11.43 -56.57 1.36
N VAL A 92 -11.50 -56.24 0.07
CA VAL A 92 -10.69 -56.93 -0.93
C VAL A 92 -9.44 -56.08 -1.16
N GLU A 93 -8.27 -56.59 -0.77
CA GLU A 93 -7.00 -55.93 -1.07
C GLU A 93 -6.66 -56.14 -2.55
N ILE A 94 -7.00 -55.16 -3.39
CA ILE A 94 -6.63 -55.20 -4.80
C ILE A 94 -5.21 -54.67 -4.93
N GLN A 95 -4.25 -55.54 -5.20
CA GLN A 95 -2.89 -55.13 -5.57
C GLN A 95 -2.88 -54.53 -6.98
N VAL A 96 -3.19 -53.25 -7.06
CA VAL A 96 -3.05 -52.49 -8.31
C VAL A 96 -1.56 -52.16 -8.49
N ARG A 97 -0.92 -52.75 -9.50
CA ARG A 97 0.37 -52.23 -9.99
C ARG A 97 0.11 -50.87 -10.62
N ILE A 98 0.30 -49.80 -9.85
CA ILE A 98 0.19 -48.42 -10.32
C ILE A 98 1.17 -48.27 -11.50
N PRO A 99 0.70 -48.08 -12.75
CA PRO A 99 1.58 -47.83 -13.87
C PRO A 99 2.46 -46.62 -13.54
N LEU A 100 3.71 -46.59 -14.02
CA LEU A 100 4.64 -45.46 -13.79
C LEU A 100 4.03 -44.08 -14.11
N GLU A 101 3.05 -44.06 -15.00
CA GLU A 101 2.26 -42.91 -15.44
C GLU A 101 1.33 -42.32 -14.36
N PHE A 102 1.02 -43.10 -13.31
CA PHE A 102 0.15 -42.73 -12.19
C PHE A 102 0.92 -42.60 -10.86
N GLN A 103 2.25 -42.56 -10.90
CA GLN A 103 3.02 -42.19 -9.71
C GLN A 103 2.62 -40.79 -9.28
N HIS A 104 2.34 -40.61 -7.98
CA HIS A 104 2.10 -39.29 -7.43
C HIS A 104 3.25 -38.37 -7.84
N PRO A 105 2.95 -37.19 -8.42
CA PRO A 105 4.00 -36.24 -8.74
C PRO A 105 4.80 -35.93 -7.48
N LEU A 106 6.09 -35.65 -7.65
CA LEU A 106 6.95 -35.25 -6.55
C LEU A 106 6.29 -34.10 -5.78
N LYS A 107 6.35 -34.16 -4.44
CA LYS A 107 5.87 -33.08 -3.58
C LYS A 107 6.60 -31.79 -3.99
N TYR A 108 5.83 -30.79 -4.38
CA TYR A 108 6.34 -29.48 -4.76
C TYR A 108 5.51 -28.43 -4.02
N GLU A 109 6.20 -27.56 -3.30
CA GLU A 109 5.59 -26.36 -2.73
C GLU A 109 5.53 -25.28 -3.81
N MET A 110 4.42 -24.55 -3.87
CA MET A 110 4.25 -23.50 -4.86
C MET A 110 5.35 -22.43 -4.69
N CYS A 111 6.11 -22.19 -5.75
CA CYS A 111 7.02 -21.06 -5.84
C CYS A 111 6.49 -20.08 -6.88
N THR A 112 6.31 -18.82 -6.50
CA THR A 112 5.94 -17.77 -7.46
C THR A 112 7.09 -17.60 -8.46
N PRO A 113 6.87 -17.85 -9.77
CA PRO A 113 7.93 -17.68 -10.75
C PRO A 113 8.31 -16.20 -10.83
N ASP A 114 9.60 -15.91 -10.65
CA ASP A 114 10.13 -14.55 -10.82
C ASP A 114 11.21 -14.55 -11.91
N SER A 115 11.23 -13.47 -12.68
CA SER A 115 12.23 -13.23 -13.73
C SER A 115 13.44 -12.45 -13.20
N ARG A 116 13.36 -11.96 -11.96
CA ARG A 116 14.39 -11.15 -11.31
C ARG A 116 14.50 -11.55 -9.85
N ASN A 117 15.68 -11.33 -9.29
CA ASN A 117 15.84 -11.42 -7.84
C ASN A 117 15.05 -10.28 -7.19
N GLY A 118 14.47 -10.53 -6.02
CA GLY A 118 14.01 -9.49 -5.10
C GLY A 118 14.97 -9.40 -3.92
N GLN A 119 15.21 -8.20 -3.43
CA GLN A 119 15.71 -8.01 -2.08
C GLN A 119 14.57 -8.38 -1.14
N SER A 120 14.84 -9.25 -0.16
CA SER A 120 13.88 -9.52 0.90
C SER A 120 13.65 -8.22 1.65
N THR A 121 12.47 -7.63 1.53
CA THR A 121 12.09 -6.43 2.29
C THR A 121 11.82 -6.75 3.76
N SER A 122 11.94 -8.02 4.16
CA SER A 122 11.91 -8.49 5.54
C SER A 122 13.20 -8.12 6.30
N PHE A 123 13.55 -6.84 6.35
CA PHE A 123 14.65 -6.39 7.20
C PHE A 123 14.32 -6.45 8.70
N ASP A 124 13.11 -6.90 9.09
CA ASP A 124 12.69 -7.07 10.50
C ASP A 124 12.14 -8.48 10.86
N SER A 125 12.02 -9.46 9.95
CA SER A 125 11.25 -10.69 10.26
C SER A 125 11.99 -12.03 10.17
N ASP A 126 13.32 -12.05 10.05
CA ASP A 126 14.05 -13.32 10.16
C ASP A 126 13.90 -13.94 11.58
N GLU A 127 13.47 -13.13 12.56
CA GLU A 127 13.14 -13.54 13.93
C GLU A 127 11.64 -13.67 14.19
N VAL A 128 10.78 -13.56 13.18
CA VAL A 128 9.33 -13.52 13.38
C VAL A 128 8.62 -14.54 12.49
N LEU A 129 7.78 -15.36 13.11
CA LEU A 129 7.02 -16.39 12.42
C LEU A 129 5.64 -15.85 12.01
N CYS A 130 5.35 -15.85 10.71
CA CYS A 130 4.10 -15.30 10.18
C CYS A 130 2.88 -16.22 10.34
N PHE A 131 3.11 -17.53 10.49
CA PHE A 131 2.06 -18.55 10.66
C PHE A 131 2.64 -19.80 11.34
N ILE A 132 1.79 -20.60 11.97
CA ILE A 132 2.18 -21.89 12.57
C ILE A 132 2.22 -22.95 11.46
N PRO A 133 3.39 -23.54 11.13
CA PRO A 133 3.44 -24.63 10.15
C PRO A 133 2.69 -25.85 10.68
N TYR A 134 1.92 -26.53 9.81
CA TYR A 134 1.20 -27.76 10.13
C TYR A 134 0.37 -27.65 11.42
N ALA A 135 -0.38 -26.54 11.57
CA ALA A 135 -1.16 -26.26 12.77
C ALA A 135 -2.25 -27.33 13.07
N ASP A 136 -2.59 -28.14 12.07
CA ASP A 136 -3.53 -29.26 12.11
C ASP A 136 -2.88 -30.61 12.48
N ASP A 137 -1.54 -30.70 12.48
CA ASP A 137 -0.81 -31.93 12.80
C ASP A 137 -0.30 -31.90 14.25
N GLU A 138 -0.96 -32.68 15.13
CA GLU A 138 -0.55 -32.83 16.53
C GLU A 138 0.86 -33.40 16.70
N ALA A 139 1.39 -34.11 15.69
CA ALA A 139 2.74 -34.67 15.73
C ALA A 139 3.82 -33.64 15.36
N PHE A 140 3.45 -32.44 14.88
CA PHE A 140 4.41 -31.40 14.52
C PHE A 140 5.08 -30.83 15.79
N PRO A 141 6.42 -30.90 15.93
CA PRO A 141 7.09 -30.48 17.14
C PRO A 141 7.30 -28.95 17.14
N LEU A 142 6.21 -28.20 17.32
CA LEU A 142 6.21 -26.74 17.27
C LEU A 142 7.22 -26.12 18.25
N GLU A 143 7.30 -26.64 19.48
CA GLU A 143 8.25 -26.14 20.49
C GLU A 143 9.71 -26.32 20.06
N GLU A 144 10.03 -27.43 19.40
CA GLU A 144 11.36 -27.71 18.87
C GLU A 144 11.68 -26.84 17.64
N PHE A 145 10.67 -26.59 16.81
CA PHE A 145 10.76 -25.71 15.64
C PHE A 145 10.97 -24.24 16.03
N LEU A 146 10.34 -23.79 17.12
CA LEU A 146 10.51 -22.45 17.69
C LEU A 146 11.78 -22.32 18.54
N ASN A 147 12.49 -23.41 18.81
CA ASN A 147 13.70 -23.38 19.61
C ASN A 147 14.83 -22.62 18.87
N PRO A 148 15.36 -21.52 19.42
CA PRO A 148 16.39 -20.71 18.78
C PRO A 148 17.71 -21.44 18.51
N GLU A 149 17.95 -22.61 19.12
CA GLU A 149 19.15 -23.42 18.88
C GLU A 149 19.11 -24.22 17.57
N ASN A 150 17.93 -24.42 16.96
CA ASN A 150 17.76 -25.48 15.97
C ASN A 150 17.92 -25.07 14.50
N LEU A 151 17.66 -23.83 14.05
CA LEU A 151 18.02 -23.36 12.67
C LEU A 151 17.66 -21.89 12.36
N LYS A 152 16.65 -21.29 13.01
CA LYS A 152 16.32 -19.84 12.92
C LYS A 152 15.72 -19.34 14.24
N PRO A 153 16.16 -18.20 14.78
CA PRO A 153 15.65 -17.69 16.06
C PRO A 153 14.31 -16.97 15.86
N PHE A 154 13.24 -17.71 15.55
CA PHE A 154 11.90 -17.13 15.63
C PHE A 154 11.56 -16.86 17.10
N ARG A 155 11.53 -15.58 17.49
CA ARG A 155 11.28 -15.15 18.87
C ARG A 155 9.81 -14.90 19.15
N ASN A 156 9.10 -14.37 18.16
CA ASN A 156 7.72 -13.93 18.28
C ASN A 156 6.93 -14.34 17.04
N PHE A 157 5.62 -14.39 17.16
CA PHE A 157 4.73 -14.42 16.01
C PHE A 157 4.51 -13.01 15.45
N ALA A 158 4.20 -12.91 14.15
CA ALA A 158 4.01 -11.62 13.48
C ALA A 158 2.97 -10.73 14.15
N TRP A 159 1.89 -11.33 14.65
CA TRP A 159 0.80 -10.64 15.36
C TRP A 159 1.12 -10.26 16.81
N GLN A 160 2.27 -10.68 17.35
CA GLN A 160 2.72 -10.33 18.70
C GLN A 160 3.74 -9.18 18.70
N THR A 161 4.14 -8.69 17.53
CA THR A 161 5.11 -7.60 17.42
C THR A 161 4.44 -6.26 17.73
N GLU A 162 5.17 -5.33 18.33
CA GLU A 162 4.66 -3.97 18.64
C GLU A 162 4.22 -3.19 17.40
N GLY A 163 4.66 -3.61 16.20
CA GLY A 163 4.28 -3.01 14.92
C GLY A 163 3.11 -3.68 14.22
N PHE A 164 2.51 -4.72 14.80
CA PHE A 164 1.34 -5.36 14.23
C PHE A 164 0.16 -4.37 14.21
N LYS A 165 -0.40 -4.17 13.03
CA LYS A 165 -1.60 -3.36 12.84
C LYS A 165 -2.77 -4.30 12.70
N ASP A 166 -3.65 -4.24 13.68
CA ASP A 166 -4.89 -4.99 13.66
C ASP A 166 -5.80 -4.42 12.56
N PRO A 167 -6.17 -5.20 11.53
CA PRO A 167 -7.03 -4.73 10.46
C PRO A 167 -8.40 -4.27 10.96
N ASP A 168 -8.90 -4.81 12.07
CA ASP A 168 -10.17 -4.41 12.67
C ASP A 168 -10.09 -3.00 13.22
N VAL A 169 -8.97 -2.68 13.89
CA VAL A 169 -8.71 -1.33 14.42
C VAL A 169 -8.65 -0.33 13.28
N ASP A 170 -8.00 -0.64 12.16
CA ASP A 170 -7.94 0.28 11.01
C ASP A 170 -9.35 0.59 10.46
N VAL A 171 -10.23 -0.41 10.37
CA VAL A 171 -11.62 -0.24 9.88
C VAL A 171 -12.44 0.60 10.86
N ILE A 172 -12.31 0.33 12.15
CA ILE A 172 -12.95 1.12 13.22
C ILE A 172 -12.47 2.57 13.13
N GLU A 173 -11.16 2.82 13.06
CA GLU A 173 -10.61 4.16 13.03
C GLU A 173 -11.00 4.95 11.77
N LEU A 174 -11.08 4.30 10.61
CA LEU A 174 -11.56 4.91 9.38
C LEU A 174 -13.02 5.35 9.53
N GLU A 175 -13.86 4.49 10.09
CA GLU A 175 -15.28 4.80 10.32
C GLU A 175 -15.46 5.91 11.36
N VAL A 176 -14.67 5.88 12.45
CA VAL A 176 -14.64 6.97 13.44
C VAL A 176 -14.23 8.27 12.78
N ALA A 177 -13.14 8.29 12.01
CA ALA A 177 -12.68 9.47 11.30
C ALA A 177 -13.76 10.01 10.35
N ARG A 178 -14.49 9.12 9.65
CA ARG A 178 -15.59 9.49 8.74
C ARG A 178 -16.74 10.13 9.48
N ARG A 179 -17.19 9.54 10.61
CA ARG A 179 -18.27 10.08 11.45
C ARG A 179 -17.88 11.39 12.13
N LEU A 180 -16.63 11.55 12.56
CA LEU A 180 -16.14 12.80 13.13
C LEU A 180 -16.01 13.92 12.09
N HIS A 181 -15.59 13.57 10.88
CA HIS A 181 -15.38 14.54 9.80
C HIS A 181 -16.68 14.99 9.13
N TYR A 182 -17.59 14.06 8.81
CA TYR A 182 -18.83 14.36 8.10
C TYR A 182 -20.09 14.38 8.98
N GLY A 183 -20.03 13.81 10.18
CA GLY A 183 -21.16 13.76 11.11
C GLY A 183 -21.37 15.08 11.86
N GLU A 184 -21.97 15.00 13.06
CA GLU A 184 -22.43 16.18 13.80
C GLU A 184 -21.30 17.13 14.23
N LEU A 185 -20.12 16.58 14.52
CA LEU A 185 -18.98 17.36 15.03
C LEU A 185 -18.20 18.11 13.94
N ARG A 186 -18.32 17.70 12.66
CA ARG A 186 -17.69 18.31 11.48
C ARG A 186 -16.22 18.74 11.68
N LEU A 187 -15.41 17.87 12.27
CA LEU A 187 -14.02 18.17 12.59
C LEU A 187 -13.13 18.07 11.35
N SER A 188 -12.13 18.95 11.21
CA SER A 188 -11.10 18.74 10.18
C SER A 188 -10.23 17.53 10.53
N LEU A 189 -9.66 16.85 9.54
CA LEU A 189 -8.73 15.73 9.77
C LEU A 189 -7.55 16.15 10.67
N SER A 190 -7.05 17.38 10.51
CA SER A 190 -6.00 17.94 11.38
C SER A 190 -6.45 18.11 12.84
N THR A 191 -7.72 18.43 13.07
CA THR A 191 -8.28 18.55 14.42
C THR A 191 -8.43 17.17 15.04
N ILE A 192 -8.90 16.17 14.27
CA ILE A 192 -8.99 14.77 14.71
C ILE A 192 -7.60 14.26 15.12
N ASP A 193 -6.57 14.49 14.30
CA ASP A 193 -5.18 14.12 14.63
C ASP A 193 -4.67 14.80 15.92
N THR A 194 -5.13 16.02 16.20
CA THR A 194 -4.72 16.76 17.40
C THR A 194 -5.40 16.24 18.67
N LEU A 195 -6.58 15.62 18.55
CA LEU A 195 -7.27 15.00 19.69
C LEU A 195 -6.56 13.75 20.20
N GLY A 196 -5.74 13.09 19.36
CA GLY A 196 -4.95 11.92 19.77
C GLY A 196 -5.79 10.71 20.16
N ILE A 197 -7.02 10.62 19.65
CA ILE A 197 -7.96 9.52 19.95
C ILE A 197 -7.74 8.28 19.08
N LEU A 198 -7.04 8.43 17.95
CA LEU A 198 -6.73 7.35 17.00
C LEU A 198 -5.25 6.99 17.11
N HIS A 199 -4.92 5.72 16.91
CA HIS A 199 -3.56 5.19 16.93
C HIS A 199 -2.74 5.75 15.75
N SER A 200 -3.36 5.80 14.57
CA SER A 200 -2.76 6.37 13.36
C SER A 200 -3.31 7.77 13.09
N LYS A 201 -2.43 8.68 12.65
CA LYS A 201 -2.88 9.98 12.14
C LYS A 201 -3.66 9.77 10.84
N VAL A 202 -4.78 10.47 10.68
CA VAL A 202 -5.65 10.39 9.51
C VAL A 202 -5.20 11.36 8.43
N GLY A 203 -4.90 12.61 8.80
CA GLY A 203 -4.64 13.70 7.86
C GLY A 203 -3.18 14.12 7.73
N ALA A 204 -2.27 13.54 8.51
CA ALA A 204 -0.87 13.96 8.52
C ALA A 204 -0.17 13.72 7.16
N PRO A 205 0.64 14.66 6.65
CA PRO A 205 1.38 14.46 5.42
C PRO A 205 2.50 13.43 5.63
N GLY A 206 2.33 12.21 5.11
CA GLY A 206 3.41 11.20 5.04
C GLY A 206 2.93 9.85 4.53
N PRO A 207 3.85 8.91 4.26
CA PRO A 207 3.55 7.57 3.75
C PRO A 207 3.08 6.56 4.84
N SER A 208 2.53 7.03 5.95
CA SER A 208 2.18 6.22 7.13
C SER A 208 0.95 6.75 7.87
N ASN A 209 0.04 7.41 7.15
CA ASN A 209 -1.23 7.87 7.70
C ASN A 209 -2.33 6.85 7.39
N LEU A 210 -3.39 6.84 8.18
CA LEU A 210 -4.45 5.84 8.10
C LEU A 210 -5.10 5.77 6.71
N LEU A 211 -5.42 6.93 6.11
CA LEU A 211 -6.04 6.99 4.78
C LEU A 211 -5.13 6.42 3.69
N TRP A 212 -3.82 6.73 3.77
CA TRP A 212 -2.81 6.27 2.83
C TRP A 212 -2.62 4.76 2.91
N GLU A 213 -2.57 4.19 4.11
CA GLU A 213 -2.42 2.75 4.30
C GLU A 213 -3.67 1.99 3.86
N ALA A 214 -4.84 2.52 4.19
CA ALA A 214 -6.13 2.02 3.75
C ALA A 214 -6.26 2.01 2.22
N ALA A 215 -5.71 3.02 1.53
CA ALA A 215 -5.72 3.09 0.07
C ALA A 215 -4.82 2.05 -0.63
N GLN A 216 -3.92 1.39 0.10
CA GLN A 216 -2.97 0.42 -0.45
C GLN A 216 -3.38 -1.03 -0.25
N ARG A 217 -4.47 -1.29 0.47
CA ARG A 217 -4.85 -2.62 0.93
C ARG A 217 -6.34 -2.86 0.69
N ASP A 218 -6.71 -4.12 0.62
CA ASP A 218 -8.11 -4.52 0.67
C ASP A 218 -8.58 -4.33 2.11
N ILE A 219 -9.49 -3.39 2.32
CA ILE A 219 -10.07 -3.09 3.64
C ILE A 219 -11.19 -4.11 3.89
N LEU A 220 -11.30 -4.61 5.12
CA LEU A 220 -12.42 -5.45 5.54
C LEU A 220 -13.74 -4.72 5.27
N PHE A 221 -14.65 -5.41 4.58
CA PHE A 221 -15.95 -4.84 4.28
C PHE A 221 -16.86 -4.93 5.50
N TRP A 222 -17.03 -3.81 6.22
CA TRP A 222 -18.00 -3.70 7.31
C TRP A 222 -19.27 -2.95 6.84
N PRO A 223 -20.45 -3.61 6.79
CA PRO A 223 -21.69 -3.01 6.33
C PRO A 223 -22.15 -1.81 7.15
N GLY A 224 -21.77 -1.72 8.44
CA GLY A 224 -22.14 -0.60 9.31
C GLY A 224 -21.74 0.76 8.75
N SER A 225 -20.62 0.83 8.01
CA SER A 225 -20.19 2.04 7.30
C SER A 225 -21.12 2.42 6.13
N ALA A 226 -21.61 1.42 5.40
CA ALA A 226 -22.45 1.56 4.21
C ALA A 226 -23.93 1.86 4.52
N LEU A 227 -24.37 1.60 5.75
CA LEU A 227 -25.75 1.83 6.20
C LEU A 227 -26.03 3.30 6.58
N THR A 228 -25.00 4.15 6.60
CA THR A 228 -25.15 5.58 6.92
C THR A 228 -25.15 6.44 5.66
N ASP A 229 -25.90 7.54 5.66
CA ASP A 229 -25.94 8.52 4.56
C ASP A 229 -24.70 9.43 4.48
N LEU A 230 -23.69 9.18 5.32
CA LEU A 230 -22.49 10.01 5.37
C LEU A 230 -21.56 9.71 4.17
N PRO A 231 -20.89 10.72 3.59
CA PRO A 231 -19.95 10.51 2.49
C PRO A 231 -18.81 9.55 2.86
N THR A 232 -18.28 8.85 1.85
CA THR A 232 -17.07 8.02 1.99
C THR A 232 -15.84 8.92 2.16
N LEU A 233 -14.90 8.52 3.03
CA LEU A 233 -13.61 9.20 3.10
C LEU A 233 -12.82 9.00 1.80
N SER A 234 -12.28 10.08 1.26
CA SER A 234 -11.36 10.02 0.13
C SER A 234 -10.06 9.33 0.56
N LEU A 235 -9.88 8.07 0.15
CA LEU A 235 -8.65 7.29 0.42
C LEU A 235 -7.46 7.79 -0.44
N GLY A 236 -7.70 8.62 -1.45
CA GLY A 236 -6.65 9.17 -2.30
C GLY A 236 -5.89 10.33 -1.64
N ARG A 237 -4.55 10.24 -1.63
CA ARG A 237 -3.63 11.36 -1.32
C ARG A 237 -3.39 12.25 -2.54
N LEU A 238 -4.39 12.45 -3.39
CA LEU A 238 -4.32 13.57 -4.31
C LEU A 238 -4.51 14.78 -3.42
N SER A 239 -3.39 15.46 -3.11
CA SER A 239 -3.45 16.78 -2.52
C SER A 239 -4.45 17.57 -3.34
N ASP A 240 -5.48 18.15 -2.71
CA ASP A 240 -6.41 19.06 -3.41
C ASP A 240 -5.66 20.26 -4.04
N LYS A 241 -4.38 20.45 -3.69
CA LYS A 241 -3.45 21.41 -4.30
C LYS A 241 -2.52 20.69 -5.27
N ASP A 242 -2.53 21.10 -6.52
CA ASP A 242 -1.68 20.65 -7.62
C ASP A 242 -0.19 21.03 -7.44
N ASP A 243 0.45 20.62 -6.34
CA ASP A 243 1.89 20.85 -6.14
C ASP A 243 2.72 19.74 -6.82
N ILE A 244 2.97 19.91 -8.12
CA ILE A 244 3.79 18.99 -8.93
C ILE A 244 5.15 18.69 -8.28
N HIS A 245 5.76 19.67 -7.61
CA HIS A 245 7.04 19.46 -6.95
C HIS A 245 6.91 18.48 -5.78
N HIS A 246 5.80 18.54 -5.03
CA HIS A 246 5.49 17.55 -4.00
C HIS A 246 5.33 16.16 -4.60
N ASP A 247 4.60 16.03 -5.70
CA ASP A 247 4.31 14.75 -6.35
C ASP A 247 5.55 14.12 -6.96
N ILE A 248 6.41 14.92 -7.60
CA ILE A 248 7.71 14.47 -8.10
C ILE A 248 8.60 14.05 -6.94
N LYS A 249 8.61 14.79 -5.82
CA LYS A 249 9.40 14.43 -4.64
C LYS A 249 8.93 13.10 -4.04
N LEU A 250 7.62 12.86 -4.00
CA LEU A 250 7.03 11.59 -3.54
C LEU A 250 7.31 10.44 -4.52
N SER A 251 7.28 10.71 -5.83
CA SER A 251 7.54 9.70 -6.86
C SER A 251 9.02 9.33 -6.94
N ASN A 252 9.92 10.31 -6.85
CA ASN A 252 11.37 10.11 -6.90
C ASN A 252 11.87 9.27 -5.73
N SER A 253 11.28 9.39 -4.54
CA SER A 253 11.70 8.58 -3.38
C SER A 253 11.44 7.09 -3.60
N ARG A 254 10.54 6.73 -4.53
CA ARG A 254 10.17 5.35 -4.88
C ARG A 254 10.75 4.90 -6.22
N PHE A 255 11.26 5.81 -7.04
CA PHE A 255 11.78 5.48 -8.35
C PHE A 255 13.23 5.01 -8.25
N CYS A 256 13.52 3.80 -8.74
CA CYS A 256 14.88 3.31 -8.83
C CYS A 256 15.56 3.83 -10.09
N SER A 257 16.53 4.72 -9.90
CA SER A 257 17.34 5.30 -10.97
C SER A 257 18.46 4.38 -11.48
N HIS A 258 18.58 3.14 -10.97
CA HIS A 258 19.50 2.17 -11.54
C HIS A 258 19.11 1.86 -12.98
N ILE A 259 20.07 1.96 -13.91
CA ILE A 259 19.83 1.77 -15.35
C ILE A 259 19.26 0.38 -15.69
N ASN A 260 19.57 -0.64 -14.88
CA ASN A 260 19.03 -1.99 -15.06
C ASN A 260 17.60 -2.18 -14.50
N CYS A 261 17.04 -1.19 -13.80
CA CYS A 261 15.75 -1.28 -13.13
C CYS A 261 14.74 -0.29 -13.72
N LEU A 262 15.02 1.02 -13.62
CA LEU A 262 14.16 2.12 -14.10
C LEU A 262 12.66 1.93 -13.82
N VAL A 263 12.34 1.46 -12.61
CA VAL A 263 10.98 1.13 -12.15
C VAL A 263 10.66 1.80 -10.82
N VAL A 264 9.38 2.08 -10.58
CA VAL A 264 8.87 2.51 -9.27
C VAL A 264 8.80 1.30 -8.33
N ASN A 265 9.11 1.50 -7.05
CA ASN A 265 9.16 0.46 -6.02
C ASN A 265 10.02 -0.74 -6.42
N CYS A 266 11.26 -0.46 -6.85
CA CYS A 266 12.20 -1.52 -7.22
C CYS A 266 12.44 -2.47 -6.05
N ARG A 267 12.09 -3.75 -6.25
CA ARG A 267 12.27 -4.79 -5.24
C ARG A 267 13.72 -5.15 -4.96
N VAL A 268 14.68 -4.72 -5.79
CA VAL A 268 16.11 -5.04 -5.63
C VAL A 268 16.87 -3.97 -4.86
N HIS A 269 16.43 -2.72 -4.99
CA HIS A 269 17.18 -1.55 -4.60
C HIS A 269 16.34 -0.67 -3.69
N SER A 270 16.58 -0.79 -2.38
CA SER A 270 15.86 -0.02 -1.36
C SER A 270 16.52 1.32 -0.98
N TYR A 271 17.39 1.90 -1.82
CA TYR A 271 17.95 3.21 -1.49
C TYR A 271 16.92 4.31 -1.73
N MET A 272 16.68 5.12 -0.70
CA MET A 272 15.93 6.35 -0.85
C MET A 272 16.76 7.32 -1.68
N VAL A 273 16.26 7.71 -2.85
CA VAL A 273 16.83 8.85 -3.57
C VAL A 273 16.60 10.08 -2.69
N PRO A 274 17.65 10.85 -2.34
CA PRO A 274 17.46 12.05 -1.54
C PRO A 274 16.45 12.95 -2.24
N PRO A 275 15.51 13.55 -1.50
CA PRO A 275 14.50 14.38 -2.10
C PRO A 275 15.15 15.52 -2.87
N ARG A 276 14.65 15.77 -4.08
CA ARG A 276 15.10 16.91 -4.88
C ARG A 276 14.86 18.19 -4.07
N GLU A 277 15.93 18.97 -3.90
CA GLU A 277 15.82 20.30 -3.30
C GLU A 277 15.13 21.25 -4.29
N VAL A 278 14.44 22.23 -3.73
CA VAL A 278 13.83 23.31 -4.53
C VAL A 278 14.94 24.04 -5.28
N SER A 279 14.76 24.20 -6.59
CA SER A 279 15.70 24.92 -7.44
C SER A 279 15.82 26.38 -7.01
N LYS A 280 17.04 26.88 -6.93
CA LYS A 280 17.31 28.28 -6.60
C LYS A 280 17.48 29.10 -7.88
N PRO A 281 16.85 30.28 -7.98
CA PRO A 281 16.99 31.14 -9.15
C PRO A 281 18.41 31.71 -9.23
N SER A 282 19.03 31.64 -10.41
CA SER A 282 20.34 32.24 -10.68
C SER A 282 20.30 33.31 -11.78
N PHE A 283 19.30 33.27 -12.67
CA PHE A 283 19.18 34.26 -13.74
C PHE A 283 18.37 35.48 -13.31
N THR A 284 18.92 36.67 -13.49
CA THR A 284 18.18 37.93 -13.38
C THR A 284 17.32 38.18 -14.63
N LYS A 285 16.41 39.17 -14.57
CA LYS A 285 15.60 39.61 -15.73
C LYS A 285 16.51 39.92 -16.93
N THR A 286 17.55 40.70 -16.68
CA THR A 286 18.55 41.07 -17.70
C THR A 286 19.33 39.85 -18.18
N GLY A 287 19.65 38.93 -17.27
CA GLY A 287 20.32 37.67 -17.61
C GLY A 287 19.54 36.82 -18.62
N PHE A 288 18.21 36.74 -18.49
CA PHE A 288 17.37 36.05 -19.47
C PHE A 288 17.34 36.74 -20.83
N LYS A 289 17.28 38.08 -20.86
CA LYS A 289 17.28 38.86 -22.11
C LYS A 289 18.60 38.75 -22.87
N LEU A 290 19.72 38.64 -22.14
CA LEU A 290 21.06 38.50 -22.72
C LEU A 290 21.38 37.10 -23.25
N LYS A 291 20.60 36.08 -22.88
CA LYS A 291 20.81 34.71 -23.36
C LYS A 291 20.49 34.63 -24.85
N ASP A 292 21.32 33.98 -25.66
CA ASP A 292 21.02 33.81 -27.09
C ASP A 292 19.73 33.01 -27.34
N GLY A 293 19.04 33.31 -28.44
CA GLY A 293 17.89 32.55 -28.92
C GLY A 293 16.82 33.41 -29.60
N GLU A 294 16.10 32.78 -30.53
CA GLU A 294 15.02 33.40 -31.29
C GLU A 294 13.75 33.61 -30.44
N PRO A 295 12.93 34.64 -30.75
CA PRO A 295 11.64 34.80 -30.10
C PRO A 295 10.70 33.65 -30.44
N CYS A 296 9.96 33.15 -29.44
CA CYS A 296 9.03 32.03 -29.61
C CYS A 296 7.68 32.42 -30.23
N GLY A 297 7.43 33.72 -30.44
CA GLY A 297 6.17 34.26 -30.96
C GLY A 297 6.06 35.77 -30.74
N GLU A 298 4.90 36.34 -31.07
CA GLU A 298 4.64 37.78 -30.97
C GLU A 298 4.65 38.28 -29.51
N LEU A 299 4.14 37.46 -28.58
CA LEU A 299 4.12 37.74 -27.14
C LEU A 299 5.34 37.14 -26.42
N CYS A 300 6.50 37.12 -27.06
CA CYS A 300 7.73 36.62 -26.47
C CYS A 300 8.35 37.65 -25.52
N PHE A 301 8.85 37.22 -24.36
CA PHE A 301 9.55 38.07 -23.40
C PHE A 301 10.79 38.79 -23.97
N ARG A 302 11.38 38.24 -25.04
CA ARG A 302 12.54 38.83 -25.73
C ARG A 302 12.20 40.07 -26.53
N SER A 303 10.97 40.12 -27.05
CA SER A 303 10.47 41.24 -27.84
C SER A 303 9.86 42.33 -26.96
N PHE A 304 9.84 42.12 -25.65
CA PHE A 304 9.22 43.02 -24.68
C PHE A 304 10.15 44.16 -24.26
N ASP A 305 9.67 45.38 -24.49
CA ASP A 305 10.29 46.61 -24.03
C ASP A 305 9.75 47.01 -22.65
N GLU A 306 10.62 46.98 -21.64
CA GLU A 306 10.29 47.32 -20.26
C GLU A 306 10.05 48.82 -20.05
N THR A 307 10.42 49.67 -21.01
CA THR A 307 10.21 51.12 -20.93
C THR A 307 8.76 51.54 -21.20
N GLN A 308 7.89 50.60 -21.60
CA GLN A 308 6.46 50.83 -21.71
C GLN A 308 5.79 50.77 -20.32
N ASP A 309 5.46 51.96 -19.80
CA ASP A 309 4.81 52.13 -18.51
C ASP A 309 3.52 51.30 -18.38
N GLY A 310 3.36 50.61 -17.24
CA GLY A 310 2.13 49.92 -16.83
C GLY A 310 1.91 48.51 -17.38
N VAL A 311 2.67 48.05 -18.39
CA VAL A 311 2.48 46.71 -18.98
C VAL A 311 2.75 45.60 -17.96
N MET A 312 3.80 45.76 -17.15
CA MET A 312 4.10 44.77 -16.09
C MET A 312 3.08 44.77 -14.95
N GLU A 313 2.33 45.84 -14.73
CA GLU A 313 1.36 45.95 -13.63
C GLU A 313 -0.03 45.48 -14.05
N GLY A 314 -0.35 45.57 -15.34
CA GLY A 314 -1.63 45.16 -15.90
C GLY A 314 -1.80 43.65 -16.14
N VAL A 315 -0.71 42.86 -16.10
CA VAL A 315 -0.79 41.40 -16.31
C VAL A 315 -1.30 40.70 -15.05
N HIS A 316 -2.47 40.08 -15.18
CA HIS A 316 -3.13 39.30 -14.15
C HIS A 316 -3.72 38.02 -14.75
N TRP A 317 -3.50 36.88 -14.11
CA TRP A 317 -4.14 35.61 -14.43
C TRP A 317 -5.40 35.47 -13.59
N ASP A 318 -6.54 35.19 -14.24
CA ASP A 318 -7.84 35.11 -13.58
C ASP A 318 -7.94 33.92 -12.63
N ASP A 319 -7.23 32.84 -12.95
CA ASP A 319 -7.23 31.60 -12.18
C ASP A 319 -6.01 31.57 -11.22
N PRO A 320 -6.23 31.51 -9.89
CA PRO A 320 -5.14 31.37 -8.93
C PRO A 320 -4.37 30.04 -9.10
N ASP A 321 -5.02 28.99 -9.60
CA ASP A 321 -4.40 27.66 -9.75
C ASP A 321 -3.30 27.68 -10.81
N ASP A 322 -3.42 28.53 -11.84
CA ASP A 322 -2.37 28.74 -12.84
C ASP A 322 -1.10 29.32 -12.20
N VAL A 323 -1.26 30.23 -11.23
CA VAL A 323 -0.14 30.85 -10.51
C VAL A 323 0.54 29.81 -9.63
N GLU A 324 -0.24 29.03 -8.87
CA GLU A 324 0.29 27.94 -8.03
C GLU A 324 1.00 26.88 -8.88
N PHE A 325 0.47 26.53 -10.05
CA PHE A 325 1.09 25.61 -11.00
C PHE A 325 2.46 26.13 -11.49
N LEU A 326 2.53 27.41 -11.89
CA LEU A 326 3.81 28.04 -12.28
C LEU A 326 4.81 28.01 -11.12
N GLU A 327 4.39 28.34 -9.90
CA GLU A 327 5.25 28.26 -8.71
C GLU A 327 5.79 26.84 -8.51
N SER A 328 4.94 25.82 -8.66
CA SER A 328 5.34 24.42 -8.51
C SER A 328 6.30 23.94 -9.61
N VAL A 329 6.16 24.41 -10.85
CA VAL A 329 7.14 24.14 -11.91
C VAL A 329 8.48 24.84 -11.62
N LEU A 330 8.44 26.08 -11.15
CA LEU A 330 9.65 26.85 -10.80
C LEU A 330 10.39 26.26 -9.60
N LYS A 331 9.70 25.55 -8.68
CA LYS A 331 10.38 24.78 -7.63
C LYS A 331 11.25 23.65 -8.21
N ILE A 332 10.90 23.10 -9.38
CA ILE A 332 11.67 22.05 -10.06
C ILE A 332 12.88 22.67 -10.79
N ASP A 333 12.66 23.77 -11.51
CA ASP A 333 13.69 24.52 -12.22
C ASP A 333 13.36 26.02 -12.27
N ALA A 334 13.98 26.80 -11.39
CA ALA A 334 13.74 28.23 -11.24
C ALA A 334 14.30 29.08 -12.41
N ASP A 335 15.17 28.49 -13.23
CA ASP A 335 15.85 29.15 -14.35
C ASP A 335 15.43 28.63 -15.72
N MET A 336 14.35 27.84 -15.76
CA MET A 336 13.74 27.42 -17.01
C MET A 336 13.36 28.64 -17.84
N SER A 337 13.64 28.59 -19.15
CA SER A 337 13.37 29.74 -20.02
C SER A 337 11.88 30.08 -20.05
N PRO A 338 11.48 31.37 -20.05
CA PRO A 338 10.07 31.76 -20.14
C PRO A 338 9.35 31.19 -21.35
N CYS A 339 10.05 30.99 -22.48
CA CYS A 339 9.49 30.33 -23.67
C CYS A 339 9.08 28.87 -23.39
N ALA A 340 9.88 28.12 -22.64
CA ALA A 340 9.56 26.74 -22.27
C ALA A 340 8.44 26.68 -21.22
N LEU A 341 8.51 27.56 -20.23
CA LEU A 341 7.45 27.70 -19.22
C LEU A 341 6.12 28.09 -19.86
N ALA A 342 6.11 28.93 -20.90
CA ALA A 342 4.91 29.27 -21.67
C ALA A 342 4.19 28.03 -22.24
N VAL A 343 4.97 27.06 -22.75
CA VAL A 343 4.43 25.80 -23.27
C VAL A 343 3.89 24.92 -22.15
N ILE A 344 4.62 24.82 -21.03
CA ILE A 344 4.25 23.99 -19.88
C ILE A 344 2.99 24.53 -19.18
N CYS A 345 2.98 25.82 -18.86
CA CYS A 345 1.87 26.51 -18.20
C CYS A 345 0.71 26.83 -19.13
N ARG A 346 0.89 26.68 -20.46
CA ARG A 346 -0.10 27.07 -21.48
C ARG A 346 -0.54 28.53 -21.37
N LYS A 347 0.42 29.41 -21.08
CA LYS A 347 0.23 30.86 -20.92
C LYS A 347 1.16 31.63 -21.86
N PRO A 348 0.83 32.88 -22.23
CA PRO A 348 1.72 33.71 -23.05
C PRO A 348 3.09 33.90 -22.41
N CYS A 349 4.14 33.80 -23.24
CA CYS A 349 5.53 33.83 -22.79
C CYS A 349 5.91 35.10 -22.02
N LEU A 350 5.43 36.26 -22.47
CA LEU A 350 5.60 37.53 -21.79
C LEU A 350 4.99 37.53 -20.38
N GLU A 351 3.77 37.00 -20.23
CA GLU A 351 3.09 36.98 -18.94
C GLU A 351 3.82 36.08 -17.95
N VAL A 352 4.23 34.89 -18.40
CA VAL A 352 5.03 33.96 -17.60
C VAL A 352 6.34 34.59 -17.16
N PHE A 353 7.03 35.31 -18.04
CA PHE A 353 8.22 36.07 -17.68
C PHE A 353 7.92 37.07 -16.58
N ILE A 354 6.89 37.91 -16.74
CA ILE A 354 6.49 38.93 -15.76
C ILE A 354 6.22 38.28 -14.39
N TYR A 355 5.40 37.22 -14.34
CA TYR A 355 5.11 36.48 -13.12
C TYR A 355 6.36 35.90 -12.46
N ARG A 356 7.26 35.27 -13.23
CA ARG A 356 8.55 34.81 -12.73
C ARG A 356 9.36 35.95 -12.12
N THR A 357 9.38 37.12 -12.76
CA THR A 357 10.12 38.29 -12.24
C THR A 357 9.54 38.88 -10.95
N ARG A 358 8.23 38.67 -10.70
CA ARG A 358 7.57 39.02 -9.44
C ARG A 358 7.94 38.02 -8.34
N MET A 359 7.94 36.72 -8.65
CA MET A 359 8.31 35.64 -7.72
C MET A 359 9.79 35.67 -7.34
N PHE A 360 10.67 35.94 -8.32
CA PHE A 360 12.11 36.05 -8.14
C PHE A 360 12.63 37.43 -8.60
N PRO A 361 12.52 38.46 -7.75
CA PRO A 361 13.07 39.78 -8.05
C PRO A 361 14.60 39.76 -8.11
N ASP A 362 15.20 40.52 -9.03
CA ASP A 362 16.65 40.55 -9.25
C ASP A 362 17.44 40.90 -7.98
N GLU A 363 16.93 41.80 -7.15
CA GLU A 363 17.56 42.15 -5.88
C GLU A 363 17.71 40.94 -4.95
N ARG A 364 16.74 40.02 -4.95
CA ARG A 364 16.78 38.81 -4.14
C ARG A 364 17.80 37.83 -4.69
N ILE A 365 17.80 37.62 -6.00
CA ILE A 365 18.74 36.72 -6.70
C ILE A 365 20.19 37.17 -6.46
N LEU A 366 20.47 38.47 -6.67
CA LEU A 366 21.80 39.04 -6.47
C LEU A 366 22.28 38.93 -5.01
N LYS A 367 21.39 39.18 -4.04
CA LYS A 367 21.71 39.00 -2.61
C LYS A 367 22.08 37.55 -2.27
N GLU A 368 21.32 36.58 -2.77
CA GLU A 368 21.58 35.16 -2.56
C GLU A 368 22.92 34.73 -3.20
N GLN A 369 23.21 35.20 -4.41
CA GLN A 369 24.49 34.95 -5.08
C GLN A 369 25.69 35.48 -4.26
N ILE A 370 25.59 36.70 -3.74
CA ILE A 370 26.65 37.29 -2.89
C ILE A 370 26.85 36.45 -1.61
N ILE A 371 25.77 35.95 -1.00
CA ILE A 371 25.87 35.09 0.19
C ILE A 371 26.55 33.76 -0.15
N GLU A 372 26.20 33.14 -1.27
CA GLU A 372 26.82 31.88 -1.71
C GLU A 372 28.30 32.06 -2.07
N GLU A 373 28.67 33.16 -2.74
CA GLU A 373 30.08 33.48 -3.01
C GLU A 373 30.87 33.68 -1.72
N LYS A 374 30.31 34.37 -0.72
CA LYS A 374 30.94 34.53 0.60
C LYS A 374 31.09 33.20 1.34
N ARG A 375 30.16 32.26 1.20
CA ARG A 375 30.27 30.91 1.77
C ARG A 375 31.38 30.10 1.08
N ARG A 376 31.50 30.21 -0.24
CA ARG A 376 32.56 29.53 -1.02
C ARG A 376 33.96 30.10 -0.72
N HIS A 377 34.06 31.39 -0.44
CA HIS A 377 35.32 32.10 -0.20
C HIS A 377 35.53 32.49 1.28
N GLY A 378 34.83 31.84 2.20
CA GLY A 378 35.07 32.01 3.64
C GLY A 378 36.53 31.68 4.00
N PRO A 379 37.09 32.28 5.07
CA PRO A 379 38.51 32.17 5.35
C PRO A 379 38.89 30.71 5.54
N LEU A 380 39.83 30.22 4.72
CA LEU A 380 40.59 29.02 5.00
C LEU A 380 41.17 29.20 6.41
N LEU A 381 40.57 28.56 7.40
CA LEU A 381 41.16 28.44 8.72
C LEU A 381 42.47 27.70 8.51
N PHE A 382 43.56 28.47 8.46
CA PHE A 382 44.91 28.00 8.69
C PHE A 382 44.89 27.24 10.01
N GLY A 383 44.76 25.91 9.92
CA GLY A 383 44.96 25.02 11.04
C GLY A 383 46.38 25.24 11.55
N LYS A 384 46.49 25.92 12.68
CA LYS A 384 47.67 25.92 13.53
C LYS A 384 48.01 24.46 13.84
N TRP A 385 48.96 23.90 13.10
CA TRP A 385 49.82 22.87 13.63
C TRP A 385 50.77 23.56 14.59
N PHE A 386 50.37 23.64 15.86
CA PHE A 386 51.28 23.91 16.96
C PHE A 386 51.09 22.81 18.01
N PHE A 387 52.17 22.07 18.20
CA PHE A 387 52.50 21.16 19.29
C PHE A 387 51.73 21.43 20.61
N SER A 388 51.17 20.35 21.18
CA SER A 388 51.55 19.89 22.53
C SER A 388 51.27 18.42 22.68
#